data_AF-A0A8T0AES6-F1
#
_entry.id   AF-A0A8T0AES6-F1
#
_cell.length_a   1.000
_cell.length_b   1.000
_cell.length_c   1.000
_cell.angle_alpha   90.00
_cell.angle_beta   90.00
_cell.angle_gamma   90.00
#
_symmetry.space_group_name_H-M   'P 1'
#
loop_
_entity.id
_entity.type
_entity.pdbx_description
1 polymer ?
#
loop_
_entity_poly.entity_id
_entity_poly.type
_entity_poly.pdbx_seq_one_letter_code
_entity_poly.pdbx_strand_id
1 'polypeptide(L)'
;MCSDEDEEIKCSSGCRLQGFIDETDRDVYQHVSNICEKIEQSNAASSSTLMKTAEFYEAQRRIFIKSYKKELHYAEAAEMLHKNLTLLQEKSTRLSQELQKYLRQTEDQMNKIHQVEVDIDIKLRACRGSCTHLDHVSDHVTFRSMQEQMSTFHSTTSTKPKTPSLEKKLKVQTVARPRVSLTYRTLPLIHTKLLTKFEDIEQNQLVMEFRADTWNSDGESQT
;
A
#
# COMPACT_ATOMS: atom_id res chain seq x y z
N MET A 1 28.42 -81.36 34.36
CA MET A 1 28.57 -79.94 34.02
C MET A 1 30.04 -79.61 34.10
N CYS A 2 30.60 -78.84 33.17
CA CYS A 2 31.97 -78.33 33.30
C CYS A 2 32.03 -77.32 34.47
N SER A 3 33.16 -77.25 35.17
CA SER A 3 33.46 -76.21 36.16
C SER A 3 34.28 -75.09 35.51
N ASP A 4 34.31 -73.89 36.08
CA ASP A 4 35.04 -72.75 35.50
C ASP A 4 36.55 -73.05 35.31
N GLU A 5 37.13 -73.96 36.10
CA GLU A 5 38.52 -74.43 35.93
C GLU A 5 38.73 -75.36 34.71
N ASP A 6 37.66 -75.94 34.15
CA ASP A 6 37.71 -76.79 32.95
C ASP A 6 37.69 -75.96 31.65
N GLU A 7 37.37 -74.66 31.69
CA GLU A 7 37.25 -73.82 30.48
C GLU A 7 38.58 -73.59 29.76
N GLU A 8 39.70 -73.51 30.49
CA GLU A 8 41.03 -73.38 29.89
C GLU A 8 41.58 -74.70 29.36
N ILE A 9 41.04 -75.85 29.79
CA ILE A 9 41.59 -77.19 29.50
C ILE A 9 40.73 -77.96 28.49
N LYS A 10 39.41 -77.76 28.47
CA LYS A 10 38.46 -78.44 27.59
C LYS A 10 37.83 -77.47 26.59
N CYS A 11 38.48 -77.34 25.43
CA CYS A 11 37.96 -76.52 24.32
C CYS A 11 36.84 -77.23 23.54
N SER A 12 35.93 -76.44 22.97
CA SER A 12 34.96 -76.94 21.99
C SER A 12 35.66 -77.40 20.70
N SER A 13 35.01 -78.27 19.92
CA SER A 13 35.59 -78.76 18.67
C SER A 13 35.72 -77.63 17.63
N GLY A 14 36.81 -77.65 16.86
CA GLY A 14 37.07 -76.64 15.82
C GLY A 14 35.95 -76.51 14.79
N CYS A 15 35.30 -77.62 14.42
CA CYS A 15 34.15 -77.58 13.51
C CYS A 15 32.94 -76.82 14.10
N ARG A 16 32.72 -76.93 15.42
CA ARG A 16 31.63 -76.20 16.10
C ARG A 16 31.95 -74.71 16.19
N LEU A 17 33.21 -74.38 16.50
CA LEU A 17 33.67 -72.99 16.53
C LEU A 17 33.57 -72.34 15.14
N GLN A 18 34.01 -73.04 14.10
CA GLN A 18 33.92 -72.57 12.71
C GLN A 18 32.46 -72.34 12.29
N GLY A 19 31.55 -73.26 12.63
CA GLY A 19 30.13 -73.08 12.34
C GLY A 19 29.52 -71.84 13.00
N PHE A 20 29.89 -71.55 14.26
CA PHE A 20 29.47 -70.33 14.94
C PHE A 20 30.08 -69.07 14.34
N ILE A 21 31.36 -69.12 13.95
CA ILE A 21 32.03 -68.01 13.28
C ILE A 21 31.32 -67.70 11.96
N ASP A 22 31.09 -68.71 11.12
CA ASP A 22 30.45 -68.54 9.82
C ASP A 22 29.00 -68.04 9.94
N GLU A 23 28.24 -68.54 10.93
CA GLU A 23 26.87 -68.08 11.21
C GLU A 23 26.84 -66.61 11.66
N THR A 24 27.71 -66.26 12.61
CA THR A 24 27.80 -64.89 13.14
C THR A 24 28.31 -63.92 12.08
N ASP A 25 29.32 -64.33 11.30
CA ASP A 25 29.85 -63.53 10.20
C ASP A 25 28.77 -63.24 9.17
N ARG A 26 27.98 -64.26 8.78
CA ARG A 26 26.86 -64.07 7.85
C ARG A 26 25.79 -63.13 8.41
N ASP A 27 25.43 -63.28 9.69
CA ASP A 27 24.44 -62.40 10.33
C ASP A 27 24.92 -60.95 10.40
N VAL A 28 26.19 -60.73 10.78
CA VAL A 28 26.81 -59.40 10.80
C VAL A 28 26.87 -58.80 9.39
N TYR A 29 27.30 -59.56 8.38
CA TYR A 29 27.31 -59.10 6.99
C TYR A 29 25.91 -58.71 6.51
N GLN A 30 24.90 -59.52 6.81
CA GLN A 30 23.52 -59.23 6.43
C GLN A 30 22.99 -58.00 7.16
N HIS A 31 23.32 -57.82 8.43
CA HIS A 31 22.96 -56.63 9.19
C HIS A 31 23.61 -55.36 8.63
N VAL A 32 24.91 -55.40 8.36
CA VAL A 32 25.67 -54.28 7.76
C VAL A 32 25.12 -53.95 6.37
N SER A 33 24.85 -54.95 5.53
CA SER A 33 24.25 -54.75 4.20
C SER A 33 22.90 -54.03 4.30
N ASN A 34 22.03 -54.46 5.23
CA ASN A 34 20.73 -53.83 5.46
C ASN A 34 20.86 -52.37 5.94
N ILE A 35 21.88 -52.08 6.77
CA ILE A 35 22.17 -50.71 7.22
C ILE A 35 22.63 -49.85 6.04
N CYS A 36 23.56 -50.36 5.22
CA CYS A 36 24.05 -49.65 4.03
C CYS A 36 22.92 -49.33 3.05
N GLU A 37 22.04 -50.29 2.78
CA GLU A 37 20.88 -50.09 1.90
C GLU A 37 19.94 -49.00 2.44
N LYS A 38 19.66 -49.01 3.75
CA LYS A 38 18.84 -47.97 4.39
C LYS A 38 19.50 -46.58 4.32
N ILE A 39 20.82 -46.51 4.47
CA ILE A 39 21.55 -45.25 4.33
C ILE A 39 21.45 -44.71 2.90
N GLU A 40 21.62 -45.56 1.88
CA GLU A 40 21.47 -45.16 0.48
C GLU A 40 20.06 -44.68 0.17
N GLN A 41 19.03 -45.43 0.60
CA GLN A 41 17.63 -45.04 0.44
C GLN A 41 17.33 -43.70 1.12
N SER A 42 17.83 -43.50 2.34
CA SER A 42 17.69 -42.23 3.09
C SER A 42 18.36 -41.06 2.38
N ASN A 43 19.56 -41.26 1.84
CA ASN A 43 20.29 -40.24 1.08
C ASN A 43 19.57 -39.88 -0.22
N ALA A 44 19.06 -40.88 -0.95
CA ALA A 44 18.29 -40.65 -2.17
C ALA A 44 16.97 -39.90 -1.89
N ALA A 45 16.25 -40.29 -0.84
CA ALA A 45 15.02 -39.63 -0.41
C ALA A 45 15.28 -38.17 0.03
N SER A 46 16.39 -37.93 0.76
CA SER A 46 16.81 -36.60 1.17
C SER A 46 17.13 -35.71 -0.03
N SER A 47 17.87 -36.21 -1.01
CA SER A 47 18.19 -35.50 -2.25
C SER A 47 16.92 -35.13 -3.04
N SER A 48 16.00 -36.08 -3.20
CA SER A 48 14.70 -35.84 -3.87
C SER A 48 13.88 -34.75 -3.15
N THR A 49 13.83 -34.80 -1.83
CA THR A 49 13.12 -33.81 -1.01
C THR A 49 13.73 -32.42 -1.17
N LEU A 50 15.05 -32.33 -1.21
CA LEU A 50 15.78 -31.07 -1.42
C LEU A 50 15.51 -30.46 -2.80
N MET A 51 15.46 -31.28 -3.86
CA MET A 51 15.08 -30.83 -5.21
C MET A 51 13.66 -30.25 -5.25
N LYS A 52 12.68 -30.98 -4.69
CA LYS A 52 11.29 -30.49 -4.61
C LYS A 52 11.18 -29.19 -3.82
N THR A 53 11.97 -29.06 -2.75
CA THR A 53 12.03 -27.82 -1.95
C THR A 53 12.58 -26.65 -2.78
N ALA A 54 13.60 -26.88 -3.61
CA ALA A 54 14.14 -25.85 -4.50
C ALA A 54 13.14 -25.41 -5.57
N GLU A 55 12.45 -26.36 -6.22
CA GLU A 55 11.40 -26.06 -7.20
C GLU A 55 10.25 -25.26 -6.58
N PHE A 56 9.79 -25.68 -5.40
CA PHE A 56 8.77 -24.95 -4.65
C PHE A 56 9.23 -23.53 -4.31
N TYR A 57 10.47 -23.36 -3.84
CA TYR A 57 11.04 -22.04 -3.56
C TYR A 57 11.07 -21.15 -4.79
N GLU A 58 11.53 -21.65 -5.93
CA GLU A 58 11.57 -20.87 -7.18
C GLU A 58 10.16 -20.43 -7.62
N ALA A 59 9.17 -21.32 -7.52
CA ALA A 59 7.78 -20.99 -7.82
C ALA A 59 7.24 -19.89 -6.90
N GLN A 60 7.45 -20.02 -5.59
CA GLN A 60 7.02 -19.02 -4.61
C GLN A 60 7.76 -17.69 -4.80
N ARG A 61 9.05 -17.72 -5.13
CA ARG A 61 9.85 -16.50 -5.38
C ARG A 61 9.25 -15.67 -6.51
N ARG A 62 8.85 -16.31 -7.60
CA ARG A 62 8.21 -15.62 -8.73
C ARG A 62 6.90 -14.94 -8.31
N ILE A 63 6.11 -15.62 -7.48
CA ILE A 63 4.84 -15.08 -6.95
C ILE A 63 5.12 -13.86 -6.05
N PHE A 64 6.04 -13.98 -5.10
CA PHE A 64 6.35 -12.89 -4.17
C PHE A 64 6.94 -11.66 -4.88
N ILE A 65 7.85 -11.83 -5.83
CA ILE A 65 8.38 -10.71 -6.62
C ILE A 65 7.27 -10.03 -7.41
N LYS A 66 6.35 -10.81 -8.00
CA LYS A 66 5.23 -10.26 -8.74
C LYS A 66 4.28 -9.49 -7.83
N SER A 67 3.98 -9.99 -6.62
CA SER A 67 3.16 -9.29 -5.63
C SER A 67 3.83 -8.00 -5.18
N TYR A 68 5.10 -8.08 -4.78
CA TYR A 68 5.92 -6.94 -4.35
C TYR A 68 5.92 -5.81 -5.38
N LYS A 69 6.16 -6.13 -6.66
CA LYS A 69 6.13 -5.13 -7.74
C LYS A 69 4.74 -4.51 -7.93
N LYS A 70 3.68 -5.30 -7.80
CA LYS A 70 2.30 -4.80 -7.90
C LYS A 70 1.95 -3.87 -6.75
N GLU A 71 2.33 -4.23 -5.52
CA GLU A 71 2.10 -3.41 -4.32
C GLU A 71 2.83 -2.07 -4.42
N LEU A 72 4.08 -2.08 -4.87
CA LEU A 72 4.85 -0.86 -5.10
C LEU A 72 4.19 0.03 -6.17
N HIS A 73 3.83 -0.54 -7.32
CA HIS A 73 3.18 0.20 -8.40
C HIS A 73 1.81 0.75 -7.98
N TYR A 74 1.06 0.01 -7.15
CA TYR A 74 -0.20 0.50 -6.59
C TYR A 74 0.02 1.68 -5.65
N ALA A 75 1.03 1.60 -4.78
CA ALA A 75 1.37 2.69 -3.87
C ALA A 75 1.83 3.96 -4.61
N GLU A 76 2.66 3.82 -5.64
CA GLU A 76 3.08 4.94 -6.49
C GLU A 76 1.88 5.60 -7.20
N ALA A 77 0.98 4.79 -7.76
CA ALA A 77 -0.23 5.28 -8.41
C ALA A 77 -1.17 6.00 -7.40
N ALA A 78 -1.33 5.45 -6.20
CA ALA A 78 -2.12 6.05 -5.14
C ALA A 78 -1.53 7.38 -4.68
N GLU A 79 -0.21 7.48 -4.55
CA GLU A 79 0.46 8.73 -4.21
C GLU A 79 0.29 9.80 -5.30
N MET A 80 0.46 9.43 -6.57
CA MET A 80 0.26 10.34 -7.70
C MET A 80 -1.18 10.85 -7.77
N LEU A 81 -2.16 9.96 -7.58
CA LEU A 81 -3.58 10.31 -7.54
C LEU A 81 -3.87 11.28 -6.39
N HIS A 82 -3.33 11.00 -5.21
CA HIS A 82 -3.49 11.87 -4.05
C HIS A 82 -2.93 13.28 -4.32
N LYS A 83 -1.71 13.40 -4.87
CA LYS A 83 -1.12 14.70 -5.26
C LYS A 83 -1.99 15.45 -6.26
N ASN A 84 -2.46 14.78 -7.31
CA ASN A 84 -3.29 15.40 -8.34
C ASN A 84 -4.65 15.86 -7.78
N LEU A 85 -5.26 15.07 -6.91
CA LEU A 85 -6.52 15.41 -6.28
C LEU A 85 -6.37 16.60 -5.31
N THR A 86 -5.27 16.67 -4.55
CA THR A 86 -4.94 17.84 -3.71
C THR A 86 -4.84 19.10 -4.54
N LEU A 87 -4.06 19.07 -5.63
CA LEU A 87 -3.89 20.22 -6.52
C LEU A 87 -5.21 20.66 -7.16
N LEU A 88 -6.05 19.69 -7.56
CA LEU A 88 -7.36 19.97 -8.13
C LEU A 88 -8.29 20.61 -7.09
N GLN A 89 -8.25 20.14 -5.84
CA GLN A 89 -9.03 20.69 -4.74
C GLN A 89 -8.59 22.13 -4.41
N GLU A 90 -7.28 22.40 -4.34
CA GLU A 90 -6.73 23.75 -4.15
C GLU A 90 -7.15 24.69 -5.29
N LYS A 91 -7.05 24.25 -6.54
CA LYS A 91 -7.48 25.05 -7.70
C LYS A 91 -8.99 25.29 -7.69
N SER A 92 -9.78 24.27 -7.40
CA SER A 92 -11.25 24.36 -7.34
C SER A 92 -11.72 25.31 -6.25
N THR A 93 -11.13 25.21 -5.04
CA THR A 93 -11.43 26.11 -3.93
C THR A 93 -11.07 27.56 -4.24
N ARG A 94 -9.90 27.81 -4.85
CA ARG A 94 -9.50 29.15 -5.31
C ARG A 94 -10.49 29.72 -6.34
N LEU A 95 -10.82 28.96 -7.37
CA LEU A 95 -11.76 29.39 -8.40
C LEU A 95 -13.17 29.64 -7.83
N SER A 96 -13.60 28.83 -6.87
CA SER A 96 -14.88 29.03 -6.18
C SER A 96 -14.89 30.34 -5.38
N GLN A 97 -13.79 30.66 -4.68
CA GLN A 97 -13.64 31.94 -3.97
C GLN A 97 -13.64 33.14 -4.93
N GLU A 98 -12.91 33.04 -6.05
CA GLU A 98 -12.91 34.08 -7.10
C GLU A 98 -14.30 34.29 -7.68
N LEU A 99 -15.02 33.21 -8.00
CA LEU A 99 -16.39 33.27 -8.51
C LEU A 99 -17.33 33.96 -7.50
N GLN A 100 -17.24 33.61 -6.21
CA GLN A 100 -18.03 34.28 -5.16
C GLN A 100 -17.72 35.77 -5.06
N LYS A 101 -16.46 36.16 -5.21
CA LYS A 101 -16.06 37.57 -5.24
C LYS A 101 -16.69 38.29 -6.43
N TYR A 102 -16.60 37.72 -7.64
CA TYR A 102 -17.20 38.33 -8.82
C TYR A 102 -18.73 38.43 -8.72
N LEU A 103 -19.40 37.42 -8.17
CA LEU A 103 -20.85 37.47 -7.95
C LEU A 103 -21.26 38.65 -7.06
N ARG A 104 -20.57 38.84 -5.93
CA ARG A 104 -20.84 39.99 -5.04
C ARG A 104 -20.58 41.33 -5.72
N GLN A 105 -19.53 41.42 -6.52
CA GLN A 105 -19.20 42.64 -7.27
C GLN A 105 -20.28 42.95 -8.32
N THR A 106 -20.72 41.95 -9.07
CA THR A 106 -21.78 42.12 -10.07
C THR A 106 -23.12 42.47 -9.42
N GLU A 107 -23.45 41.87 -8.27
CA GLU A 107 -24.66 42.21 -7.51
C GLU A 107 -24.64 43.68 -7.03
N ASP A 108 -23.52 44.15 -6.49
CA ASP A 108 -23.34 45.55 -6.10
C ASP A 108 -23.44 46.49 -7.31
N GLN A 109 -22.82 46.14 -8.44
CA GLN A 109 -22.92 46.90 -9.68
C GLN A 109 -24.35 46.96 -10.21
N MET A 110 -25.08 45.84 -10.19
CA MET A 110 -26.47 45.79 -10.65
C MET A 110 -27.36 46.72 -9.81
N ASN A 111 -27.23 46.66 -8.48
CA ASN A 111 -27.95 47.53 -7.57
C ASN A 111 -27.64 49.01 -7.81
N LYS A 112 -26.37 49.36 -8.06
CA LYS A 112 -25.96 50.74 -8.39
C LYS A 112 -26.55 51.21 -9.71
N ILE A 113 -26.52 50.38 -10.76
CA ILE A 113 -27.13 50.69 -12.06
C ILE A 113 -28.62 50.97 -11.88
N HIS A 114 -29.32 50.14 -11.09
CA HIS A 114 -30.74 50.35 -10.83
C HIS A 114 -31.03 51.67 -10.10
N GLN A 115 -30.25 52.01 -9.09
CA GLN A 115 -30.38 53.28 -8.38
C GLN A 115 -30.15 54.47 -9.30
N VAL A 116 -29.14 54.39 -10.18
CA VAL A 116 -28.83 55.44 -11.15
C VAL A 116 -29.92 55.57 -12.21
N GLU A 117 -30.46 54.47 -12.72
CA GLU A 117 -31.58 54.47 -13.69
C GLU A 117 -32.80 55.19 -13.11
N VAL A 118 -33.19 54.86 -11.87
CA VAL A 118 -34.32 55.49 -11.19
C VAL A 118 -34.05 56.97 -10.91
N ASP A 119 -32.84 57.33 -10.52
CA ASP A 119 -32.44 58.73 -10.32
C ASP A 119 -32.47 59.54 -11.62
N ILE A 120 -32.01 58.96 -12.74
CA ILE A 120 -32.09 59.57 -14.08
C ILE A 120 -33.55 59.76 -14.50
N ASP A 121 -34.40 58.74 -14.33
CA ASP A 121 -35.84 58.83 -14.65
C ASP A 121 -36.52 59.97 -13.86
N ILE A 122 -36.25 60.09 -12.57
CA ILE A 122 -36.76 61.19 -11.73
C ILE A 122 -36.26 62.55 -12.23
N LYS A 123 -34.96 62.67 -12.52
CA LYS A 123 -34.35 63.91 -13.01
C LYS A 123 -34.88 64.33 -14.38
N LEU A 124 -35.05 63.40 -15.31
CA LEU A 124 -35.63 63.67 -16.62
C LEU A 124 -37.09 64.12 -16.51
N ARG A 125 -37.88 63.47 -15.64
CA ARG A 125 -39.27 63.87 -15.37
C ARG A 125 -39.36 65.28 -14.77
N ALA A 126 -38.42 65.66 -13.91
CA ALA A 126 -38.38 67.01 -13.34
C ALA A 126 -38.14 68.11 -14.38
N CYS A 127 -37.39 67.82 -15.46
CA CYS A 127 -37.13 68.77 -16.55
C CYS A 127 -38.31 69.02 -17.50
N ARG A 128 -39.41 68.28 -17.37
CA ARG A 128 -40.60 68.37 -18.25
C ARG A 128 -41.21 69.77 -18.32
N GLY A 129 -41.05 70.58 -17.27
CA GLY A 129 -41.53 71.97 -17.23
C GLY A 129 -40.56 73.01 -17.80
N SER A 130 -39.35 72.62 -18.21
CA SER A 130 -38.27 73.55 -18.60
C SER A 130 -37.62 73.23 -19.94
N CYS A 131 -37.77 72.02 -20.48
CA CYS A 131 -37.13 71.58 -21.72
C CYS A 131 -38.12 70.87 -22.67
N THR A 132 -37.73 70.69 -23.94
CA THR A 132 -38.46 69.84 -24.88
C THR A 132 -38.49 68.38 -24.41
N HIS A 133 -39.61 67.71 -24.61
CA HIS A 133 -39.92 66.40 -24.02
C HIS A 133 -38.91 65.31 -24.41
N LEU A 134 -38.42 64.57 -23.41
CA LEU A 134 -37.70 63.30 -23.56
C LEU A 134 -38.49 62.23 -22.80
N ASP A 135 -39.01 61.25 -23.52
CA ASP A 135 -39.69 60.10 -22.94
C ASP A 135 -38.65 59.03 -22.56
N HIS A 136 -38.44 58.85 -21.26
CA HIS A 136 -37.66 57.77 -20.69
C HIS A 136 -38.50 57.07 -19.62
N VAL A 137 -38.42 55.74 -19.57
CA VAL A 137 -39.15 54.91 -18.61
C VAL A 137 -38.17 53.87 -18.09
N SER A 138 -37.93 53.90 -16.78
CA SER A 138 -37.13 52.89 -16.08
C SER A 138 -37.76 51.50 -16.19
N ASP A 139 -36.98 50.52 -16.62
CA ASP A 139 -37.41 49.12 -16.74
C ASP A 139 -37.10 48.33 -15.45
N HIS A 140 -38.10 48.27 -14.57
CA HIS A 140 -38.03 47.51 -13.33
C HIS A 140 -38.22 45.99 -13.51
N VAL A 141 -38.82 45.56 -14.62
CA VAL A 141 -39.18 44.15 -14.84
C VAL A 141 -37.94 43.35 -15.20
N THR A 142 -37.12 43.87 -16.11
CA THR A 142 -35.86 43.22 -16.49
C THR A 142 -34.87 43.19 -15.33
N PHE A 143 -34.77 44.26 -14.55
CA PHE A 143 -33.93 44.29 -13.34
C PHE A 143 -34.33 43.18 -12.34
N ARG A 144 -35.63 43.04 -12.06
CA ARG A 144 -36.13 41.98 -11.16
C ARG A 144 -35.80 40.58 -11.69
N SER A 145 -35.99 40.36 -12.99
CA SER A 145 -35.65 39.08 -13.63
C SER A 145 -34.16 38.74 -13.51
N MET A 146 -33.27 39.72 -13.73
CA MET A 146 -31.83 39.53 -13.53
C MET A 146 -31.49 39.20 -12.07
N GLN A 147 -32.19 39.79 -11.11
CA GLN A 147 -31.93 39.58 -9.68
C GLN A 147 -32.34 38.17 -9.23
N GLU A 148 -33.49 37.69 -9.74
CA GLU A 148 -33.95 36.32 -9.53
C GLU A 148 -32.98 35.29 -10.14
N GLN A 149 -32.49 35.55 -11.35
CA GLN A 149 -31.48 34.70 -12.00
C GLN A 149 -30.18 34.65 -11.18
N MET A 150 -29.71 35.80 -10.67
CA MET A 150 -28.51 35.89 -9.85
C MET A 150 -28.64 35.13 -8.54
N SER A 151 -29.79 35.25 -7.86
CA SER A 151 -30.09 34.51 -6.62
C SER A 151 -30.16 33.00 -6.85
N THR A 152 -30.75 32.58 -7.97
CA THR A 152 -30.80 31.17 -8.40
C THR A 152 -29.39 30.63 -8.67
N PHE A 153 -28.53 31.43 -9.31
CA PHE A 153 -27.13 31.05 -9.54
C PHE A 153 -26.33 30.98 -8.22
N HIS A 154 -26.54 31.90 -7.29
CA HIS A 154 -25.87 31.88 -5.99
C HIS A 154 -26.28 30.65 -5.15
N SER A 155 -27.56 30.32 -5.11
CA SER A 155 -28.06 29.15 -4.36
C SER A 155 -27.53 27.82 -4.91
N THR A 156 -27.42 27.69 -6.23
CA THR A 156 -26.85 26.49 -6.87
C THR A 156 -25.35 26.36 -6.62
N THR A 157 -24.60 27.45 -6.67
CA THR A 157 -23.13 27.45 -6.49
C THR A 157 -22.69 27.41 -5.01
N SER A 158 -23.54 27.81 -4.07
CA SER A 158 -23.24 27.79 -2.63
C SER A 158 -23.41 26.42 -1.97
N THR A 159 -23.95 25.42 -2.69
CA THR A 159 -23.99 24.04 -2.18
C THR A 159 -22.58 23.49 -2.17
N LYS A 160 -21.91 23.58 -1.01
CA LYS A 160 -20.58 22.98 -0.82
C LYS A 160 -20.71 21.49 -1.16
N PRO A 161 -20.08 20.97 -2.23
CA PRO A 161 -19.96 19.54 -2.35
C PRO A 161 -19.23 19.05 -1.10
N LYS A 162 -19.66 17.92 -0.52
CA LYS A 162 -18.88 17.22 0.50
C LYS A 162 -17.54 16.87 -0.14
N THR A 163 -16.55 17.73 0.00
CA THR A 163 -15.19 17.43 -0.44
C THR A 163 -14.78 16.20 0.36
N PRO A 164 -14.51 15.06 -0.29
CA PRO A 164 -13.99 13.90 0.43
C PRO A 164 -12.74 14.36 1.16
N SER A 165 -12.68 14.11 2.46
CA SER A 165 -11.50 14.43 3.26
C SER A 165 -10.30 13.71 2.61
N LEU A 166 -9.40 14.52 2.05
CA LEU A 166 -8.14 14.07 1.48
C LEU A 166 -7.06 14.01 2.58
N GLU A 167 -7.50 13.83 3.84
CA GLU A 167 -6.62 13.75 4.99
C GLU A 167 -5.88 12.42 5.03
N LYS A 168 -6.34 11.39 4.31
CA LYS A 168 -5.69 10.07 4.32
C LYS A 168 -4.78 9.92 3.12
N LYS A 169 -3.50 9.66 3.38
CA LYS A 169 -2.49 9.29 2.38
C LYS A 169 -2.09 7.83 2.60
N LEU A 170 -2.01 7.06 1.51
CA LEU A 170 -1.43 5.72 1.54
C LEU A 170 0.10 5.84 1.60
N LYS A 171 0.73 5.09 2.50
CA LYS A 171 2.19 5.05 2.65
C LYS A 171 2.67 3.60 2.73
N VAL A 172 3.77 3.34 2.04
CA VAL A 172 4.49 2.07 2.13
C VAL A 172 5.41 2.15 3.34
N GLN A 173 5.30 1.19 4.26
CA GLN A 173 6.20 1.04 5.39
C GLN A 173 6.91 -0.31 5.30
N THR A 174 8.21 -0.33 5.54
CA THR A 174 8.98 -1.57 5.61
C THR A 174 8.72 -2.26 6.94
N VAL A 175 8.49 -3.58 6.88
CA VAL A 175 8.20 -4.41 8.05
C VAL A 175 9.48 -5.11 8.50
N ALA A 176 9.71 -5.13 9.82
CA ALA A 176 10.83 -5.84 10.41
C ALA A 176 10.73 -7.35 10.15
N ARG A 177 11.79 -7.93 9.60
CA ARG A 177 11.82 -9.33 9.24
C ARG A 177 12.01 -10.24 10.47
N PRO A 178 11.36 -11.42 10.52
CA PRO A 178 11.67 -12.42 11.53
C PRO A 178 13.12 -12.88 11.42
N ARG A 179 13.77 -13.15 12.57
CA ARG A 179 15.14 -13.69 12.58
C ARG A 179 15.13 -15.10 11.99
N VAL A 180 15.83 -15.27 10.87
CA VAL A 180 16.08 -16.57 10.26
C VAL A 180 17.37 -17.16 10.82
N SER A 181 17.32 -18.41 11.29
CA SER A 181 18.52 -19.14 11.69
C SER A 181 19.48 -19.24 10.50
N LEU A 182 20.77 -18.94 10.71
CA LEU A 182 21.83 -18.95 9.71
C LEU A 182 22.30 -20.36 9.31
N THR A 183 21.90 -21.39 10.06
CA THR A 183 22.32 -22.79 9.83
C THR A 183 21.92 -23.29 8.43
N TYR A 184 20.86 -22.75 7.83
CA TYR A 184 20.51 -23.10 6.45
C TYR A 184 21.64 -22.79 5.46
N ARG A 185 22.41 -21.72 5.67
CA ARG A 185 23.49 -21.32 4.75
C ARG A 185 24.60 -22.37 4.64
N THR A 186 24.68 -23.34 5.54
CA THR A 186 25.68 -24.42 5.47
C THR A 186 25.27 -25.56 4.54
N LEU A 187 24.03 -25.56 4.02
CA LEU A 187 23.54 -26.60 3.13
C LEU A 187 24.06 -26.37 1.69
N PRO A 188 24.75 -27.34 1.06
CA PRO A 188 25.37 -27.17 -0.27
C PRO A 188 24.39 -26.71 -1.36
N LEU A 189 23.14 -27.18 -1.31
CA LEU A 189 22.07 -26.82 -2.24
C LEU A 189 21.67 -25.35 -2.16
N ILE A 190 21.94 -24.65 -1.06
CA ILE A 190 21.60 -23.24 -0.91
C ILE A 190 22.54 -22.37 -1.72
N HIS A 191 23.82 -22.77 -1.84
CA HIS A 191 24.79 -22.08 -2.67
C HIS A 191 24.54 -22.32 -4.16
N THR A 192 24.13 -23.53 -4.55
CA THR A 192 23.89 -23.86 -5.96
C THR A 192 22.56 -23.32 -6.48
N LYS A 193 21.52 -23.27 -5.65
CA LYS A 193 20.16 -22.82 -6.03
C LYS A 193 19.78 -21.44 -5.48
N LEU A 194 20.69 -20.74 -4.78
CA LEU A 194 20.48 -19.39 -4.22
C LEU A 194 19.20 -19.30 -3.39
N LEU A 195 18.97 -20.28 -2.51
CA LEU A 195 17.80 -20.36 -1.63
C LEU A 195 17.94 -19.41 -0.43
N THR A 196 17.91 -18.11 -0.70
CA THR A 196 18.15 -17.00 0.25
C THR A 196 17.01 -16.79 1.26
N LYS A 197 16.02 -17.70 1.34
CA LYS A 197 14.80 -17.50 2.15
C LYS A 197 14.14 -16.12 1.92
N PHE A 198 14.19 -15.65 0.68
CA PHE A 198 13.66 -14.35 0.25
C PHE A 198 14.31 -13.14 0.92
N GLU A 199 15.53 -13.25 1.47
CA GLU A 199 16.28 -12.13 2.07
C GLU A 199 16.39 -10.91 1.14
N ASP A 200 16.41 -11.13 -0.17
CA ASP A 200 16.47 -10.12 -1.23
C ASP A 200 15.14 -9.38 -1.49
N ILE A 201 14.02 -9.85 -0.95
CA ILE A 201 12.70 -9.23 -1.12
C ILE A 201 12.32 -8.51 0.16
N GLU A 202 12.15 -7.19 0.10
CA GLU A 202 11.66 -6.40 1.24
C GLU A 202 10.19 -6.72 1.54
N GLN A 203 9.86 -6.82 2.82
CA GLN A 203 8.48 -6.97 3.26
C GLN A 203 7.89 -5.60 3.50
N ASN A 204 6.88 -5.25 2.71
CA ASN A 204 6.22 -3.96 2.78
C ASN A 204 4.81 -4.13 3.35
N GLN A 205 4.36 -3.13 4.09
CA GLN A 205 2.99 -2.99 4.56
C GLN A 205 2.44 -1.64 4.10
N LEU A 206 1.21 -1.65 3.61
CA LEU A 206 0.48 -0.45 3.25
C LEU A 206 -0.25 0.08 4.48
N VAL A 207 0.06 1.31 4.88
CA VAL A 207 -0.53 1.98 6.03
C VAL A 207 -1.23 3.26 5.55
N MET A 208 -2.40 3.56 6.12
CA MET A 208 -3.04 4.85 5.94
C MET A 208 -2.51 5.82 6.99
N GLU A 209 -1.87 6.89 6.53
CA GLU A 209 -1.41 7.99 7.36
C GLU A 209 -2.42 9.15 7.27
N PHE A 210 -2.78 9.70 8.42
CA PHE A 210 -3.55 10.94 8.47
C PHE A 210 -2.59 12.12 8.33
N ARG A 211 -2.92 13.04 7.44
CA ARG A 211 -2.32 14.36 7.33
C ARG A 211 -2.73 15.13 8.59
N ALA A 212 -1.91 15.04 9.63
CA ALA A 212 -1.95 16.02 10.70
C ALA A 212 -1.46 17.33 10.09
N ASP A 213 -2.35 18.32 9.97
CA ASP A 213 -1.94 19.68 9.67
C ASP A 213 -1.01 20.12 10.80
N THR A 214 0.30 20.09 10.54
CA THR A 214 1.33 20.61 11.44
C THR A 214 1.18 22.13 11.50
N TRP A 215 0.24 22.60 12.32
CA TRP A 215 0.35 23.90 12.97
C TRP A 215 1.31 23.73 14.14
N ASN A 216 2.62 23.66 13.85
CA ASN A 216 3.61 23.94 14.88
C ASN A 216 3.47 25.44 15.18
N SER A 217 2.82 25.73 16.29
CA SER A 217 2.91 27.04 16.93
C SER A 217 4.37 27.29 17.24
N ASP A 218 4.93 28.33 16.64
CA ASP A 218 6.25 28.84 16.99
C ASP A 218 6.29 29.08 18.50
N GLY A 219 7.17 28.33 19.16
CA GLY A 219 7.52 28.56 20.55
C GLY A 219 8.38 29.81 20.63
N GLU A 220 7.74 30.95 20.87
CA GLU A 220 8.39 32.16 21.37
C GLU A 220 8.88 31.87 22.80
N SER A 221 10.13 31.45 22.93
CA SER A 221 10.85 31.50 24.21
C SER A 221 11.50 32.86 24.34
N GLN A 222 10.90 33.71 25.17
CA GLN A 222 11.54 34.92 25.68
C GLN A 222 12.80 34.54 26.47
N THR A 223 13.93 35.13 26.09
CA THR A 223 15.07 35.42 26.95
C THR A 223 15.31 36.92 26.91
#